data_AF-A0A1V8SEN1-F1
#
_entry.id   AF-A0A1V8SEN1-F1
#
_cell.length_a   1.000
_cell.length_b   1.000
_cell.length_c   1.000
_cell.angle_alpha   90.00
_cell.angle_beta   90.00
_cell.angle_gamma   90.00
#
_symmetry.space_group_name_H-M   'P 1'
#
loop_
_entity.id
_entity.type
_entity.pdbx_description
1 polymer ?
#
loop_
_entity_poly.entity_id
_entity_poly.type
_entity_poly.pdbx_seq_one_letter_code
_entity_poly.pdbx_strand_id
1 'polypeptide(L)'
;MTCNLCGHPNEVGPEYFAPTDPSGIRVDRAQRPELTLGTCEFLVPKEYWSKPPVPMRYLFVLDTSAESCSRGFLQGVCDGVLAALYGDDLTIPDEDEDEDDEEEVEQQPSKLPPGARVGFITFDREMHFYNVSALLSSPQQLVMSDLEDPFAAISPEHLFVDPAECKSNIVKLLKQTPQMFYNIKHAEPALLPILQAALATLNDTGGKIICSLGSLPTYGPGKLFVRDKGTTTTEDSDQHKALLKTEYVGFKKLQADLVKAGAGIDFFLAAPAGGYLDIASIGYIAEKTGGETYYYPNWSYPRDTLRLRKELEHNVQREQGFASLMKVRCSNGLQVAHYSGNFTQHTFGADLELASITQETGMSVTFSYDGKLDSKQDAHFQSALLYTTSTGQRRVRCSNIVARVSESARDAMRFVDQDAVLSIMAKESVAKVGDRSLKDIRQALQDKTVEILAGYRKHSSGGHASGQLVLPEGLKEFAMYSLGLLKSRAIKGGREPTDRRIQEARMLKGMGPAETSLYLYPRMLAVHNLEPGEGFADDTGHLKMPAAIRTSFACIEEGG
;
A
#
# COMPACT_ATOMS: atom_id res chain seq x y z
N MET A 1 -24.60 27.12 13.37
CA MET A 1 -23.36 27.20 12.57
C MET A 1 -23.70 27.06 11.09
N THR A 2 -22.98 27.72 10.18
CA THR A 2 -23.21 27.57 8.73
C THR A 2 -22.14 26.68 8.13
N CYS A 3 -22.52 25.67 7.36
CA CYS A 3 -21.58 24.75 6.71
C CYS A 3 -20.80 25.47 5.60
N ASN A 4 -19.47 25.43 5.64
CA ASN A 4 -18.60 26.02 4.63
C ASN A 4 -18.55 25.23 3.31
N LEU A 5 -19.04 23.98 3.28
CA LEU A 5 -19.13 23.19 2.05
C LEU A 5 -20.40 23.55 1.26
N CYS A 6 -21.58 23.48 1.89
CA CYS A 6 -22.86 23.64 1.19
C CYS A 6 -23.63 24.92 1.51
N GLY A 7 -23.20 25.70 2.51
CA GLY A 7 -23.90 26.92 2.97
C GLY A 7 -25.13 26.67 3.83
N HIS A 8 -25.48 25.41 4.11
CA HIS A 8 -26.66 25.09 4.92
C HIS A 8 -26.46 25.50 6.39
N PRO A 9 -27.42 26.22 7.01
CA PRO A 9 -27.39 26.52 8.44
C PRO A 9 -27.77 25.27 9.24
N ASN A 10 -26.99 24.96 10.27
CA ASN A 10 -27.22 23.86 11.19
C ASN A 10 -27.35 24.39 12.62
N GLU A 11 -28.27 23.81 13.38
CA GLU A 11 -28.40 24.05 14.82
C GLU A 11 -27.22 23.39 15.57
N VAL A 12 -26.69 24.08 16.59
CA VAL A 12 -25.60 23.53 17.41
C VAL A 12 -26.24 22.80 18.59
N GLY A 13 -25.93 21.51 18.74
CA GLY A 13 -26.46 20.70 19.84
C GLY A 13 -26.14 21.28 21.22
N PRO A 14 -27.02 21.14 22.22
CA PRO A 14 -26.82 21.71 23.57
C PRO A 14 -25.48 21.30 24.20
N GLU A 15 -25.04 20.06 23.99
CA GLU A 15 -23.78 19.50 24.49
C GLU A 15 -22.52 20.10 23.85
N TYR A 16 -22.66 20.68 22.66
CA TYR A 16 -21.57 21.30 21.91
C TYR A 16 -21.68 22.83 21.89
N PHE A 17 -22.69 23.43 22.52
CA PHE A 17 -22.91 24.87 22.52
C PHE A 17 -21.81 25.61 23.28
N ALA A 18 -21.34 26.72 22.71
CA ALA A 18 -20.58 27.74 23.41
C ALA A 18 -20.93 29.12 22.83
N PRO A 19 -20.94 30.18 23.66
CA PRO A 19 -21.23 31.52 23.17
C PRO A 19 -20.14 32.03 22.23
N THR A 20 -20.50 33.00 21.40
CA THR A 20 -19.55 33.80 20.63
C THR A 20 -19.23 35.10 21.35
N ASP A 21 -18.00 35.58 21.21
CA ASP A 21 -17.61 36.92 21.60
C ASP A 21 -18.24 37.99 20.67
N PRO A 22 -18.06 39.29 20.96
CA PRO A 22 -18.57 40.37 20.09
C PRO A 22 -18.01 40.38 18.65
N SER A 23 -16.92 39.66 18.39
CA SER A 23 -16.33 39.51 17.05
C SER A 23 -16.91 38.31 16.28
N GLY A 24 -17.86 37.58 16.89
CA GLY A 24 -18.45 36.37 16.31
C GLY A 24 -17.57 35.13 16.45
N ILE A 25 -16.48 35.18 17.23
CA ILE A 25 -15.60 34.04 17.46
C ILE A 25 -16.10 33.26 18.67
N ARG A 26 -16.20 31.95 18.53
CA ARG A 26 -16.60 31.04 19.60
C ARG A 26 -15.56 31.05 20.74
N VAL A 27 -16.00 31.20 21.99
CA VAL A 27 -15.09 31.46 23.14
C VAL A 27 -14.14 30.31 23.49
N ASP A 28 -14.55 29.06 23.28
CA ASP A 28 -13.78 27.84 23.52
C ASP A 28 -13.03 27.35 22.27
N ARG A 29 -12.98 28.15 21.18
CA ARG A 29 -12.38 27.75 19.91
C ARG A 29 -10.95 27.21 20.07
N ALA A 30 -10.12 27.91 20.84
CA ALA A 30 -8.72 27.52 21.06
C ALA A 30 -8.55 26.23 21.88
N GLN A 31 -9.59 25.79 22.59
CA GLN A 31 -9.58 24.57 23.41
C GLN A 31 -9.99 23.34 22.61
N ARG A 32 -10.42 23.52 21.35
CA ARG A 32 -10.99 22.47 20.50
C ARG A 32 -10.12 22.28 19.24
N PRO A 33 -9.42 21.14 19.10
CA PRO A 33 -8.56 20.89 17.94
C PRO A 33 -9.36 20.90 16.63
N GLU A 34 -10.58 20.38 16.61
CA GLU A 34 -11.46 20.37 15.44
C GLU A 34 -11.88 21.74 14.92
N LEU A 35 -11.66 22.81 15.70
CA LEU A 35 -11.96 24.19 15.32
C LEU A 35 -10.70 25.01 14.96
N THR A 36 -9.52 24.41 15.10
CA THR A 36 -8.22 25.09 14.95
C THR A 36 -7.22 24.36 14.06
N LEU A 37 -7.37 23.05 13.89
CA LEU A 37 -6.47 22.21 13.09
C LEU A 37 -7.14 21.75 11.80
N GLY A 38 -6.35 21.61 10.73
CA GLY A 38 -6.83 21.13 9.43
C GLY A 38 -7.16 19.64 9.44
N THR A 39 -6.43 18.83 10.22
CA THR A 39 -6.64 17.39 10.33
C THR A 39 -6.87 16.98 11.78
N CYS A 40 -7.97 16.26 12.01
CA CYS A 40 -8.36 15.74 13.33
C CYS A 40 -8.89 14.32 13.22
N GLU A 41 -8.86 13.60 14.34
CA GLU A 41 -9.50 12.29 14.49
C GLU A 41 -10.56 12.31 15.58
N PHE A 42 -11.63 11.53 15.37
CA PHE A 42 -12.71 11.36 16.32
C PHE A 42 -12.97 9.88 16.56
N LEU A 43 -13.22 9.53 17.82
CA LEU A 43 -13.90 8.27 18.13
C LEU A 43 -15.34 8.36 17.65
N VAL A 44 -15.79 7.33 16.95
CA VAL A 44 -17.15 7.28 16.43
C VAL A 44 -18.04 6.38 17.28
N PRO A 45 -19.33 6.72 17.43
CA PRO A 45 -20.27 5.90 18.18
C PRO A 45 -20.63 4.63 17.40
N LYS A 46 -21.38 3.72 18.06
CA LYS A 46 -21.63 2.35 17.57
C LYS A 46 -22.39 2.29 16.24
N GLU A 47 -23.09 3.36 15.87
CA GLU A 47 -23.83 3.46 14.61
C GLU A 47 -22.89 3.46 13.38
N TYR A 48 -21.61 3.78 13.57
CA TYR A 48 -20.58 3.73 12.52
C TYR A 48 -19.85 2.38 12.45
N TRP A 49 -20.28 1.40 13.25
CA TRP A 49 -19.65 0.09 13.34
C TRP A 49 -20.43 -0.88 12.45
N SER A 50 -19.82 -1.37 11.38
CA SER A 50 -20.37 -2.52 10.65
C SER A 50 -20.23 -3.82 11.46
N LYS A 51 -19.18 -3.88 12.29
CA LYS A 51 -18.84 -4.97 13.22
C LYS A 51 -18.17 -4.36 14.45
N PRO A 52 -18.20 -5.03 15.62
CA PRO A 52 -17.43 -4.60 16.77
C PRO A 52 -15.94 -4.46 16.42
N PRO A 53 -15.32 -3.28 16.62
CA PRO A 53 -13.90 -3.11 16.32
C PRO A 53 -13.07 -3.89 17.35
N VAL A 54 -12.08 -4.63 16.85
CA VAL A 54 -11.13 -5.41 17.65
C VAL A 54 -9.71 -5.05 17.23
N PRO A 55 -8.69 -5.24 18.07
CA PRO A 55 -7.30 -5.09 17.63
C PRO A 55 -7.00 -5.97 16.41
N MET A 56 -6.04 -5.53 15.61
CA MET A 56 -5.74 -6.16 14.32
C MET A 56 -5.30 -7.62 14.51
N ARG A 57 -5.87 -8.49 13.68
CA ARG A 57 -5.45 -9.89 13.53
C ARG A 57 -4.58 -10.00 12.29
N TYR A 58 -3.34 -10.46 12.47
CA TYR A 58 -2.39 -10.74 11.40
C TYR A 58 -2.39 -12.24 11.12
N LEU A 59 -2.75 -12.64 9.90
CA LEU A 59 -2.74 -14.03 9.47
C LEU A 59 -1.60 -14.24 8.46
N PHE A 60 -0.57 -14.97 8.87
CA PHE A 60 0.55 -15.35 8.00
C PHE A 60 0.18 -16.61 7.22
N VAL A 61 0.14 -16.49 5.89
CA VAL A 61 -0.20 -17.59 4.97
C VAL A 61 1.03 -17.91 4.14
N LEU A 62 1.69 -19.02 4.46
CA LEU A 62 3.06 -19.31 4.04
C LEU A 62 3.10 -20.42 2.99
N ASP A 63 3.65 -20.12 1.82
CA ASP A 63 3.83 -21.11 0.73
C ASP A 63 4.95 -22.10 1.07
N THR A 64 4.57 -23.37 1.23
CA THR A 64 5.45 -24.51 1.47
C THR A 64 5.70 -25.36 0.23
N SER A 65 5.42 -24.82 -0.96
CA SER A 65 5.74 -25.47 -2.23
C SER A 65 7.21 -25.86 -2.34
N ALA A 66 7.49 -26.87 -3.17
CA ALA A 66 8.84 -27.40 -3.35
C ALA A 66 9.83 -26.33 -3.84
N GLU A 67 9.36 -25.39 -4.67
CA GLU A 67 10.17 -24.27 -5.13
C GLU A 67 10.46 -23.27 -4.01
N SER A 68 9.47 -22.90 -3.20
CA SER A 68 9.64 -22.01 -2.05
C SER A 68 10.66 -22.56 -1.04
N CYS A 69 10.57 -23.87 -0.74
CA CYS A 69 11.49 -24.56 0.17
C CYS A 69 12.91 -24.67 -0.40
N SER A 70 13.04 -25.24 -1.60
CA SER A 70 14.35 -25.53 -2.21
C SER A 70 15.16 -24.28 -2.58
N ARG A 71 14.49 -23.15 -2.81
CA ARG A 71 15.13 -21.85 -3.13
C ARG A 71 15.35 -20.96 -1.91
N GLY A 72 15.10 -21.46 -0.70
CA GLY A 72 15.29 -20.72 0.55
C GLY A 72 14.35 -19.53 0.71
N PHE A 73 13.25 -19.47 -0.05
CA PHE A 73 12.27 -18.40 0.08
C PHE A 73 11.45 -18.56 1.36
N LEU A 74 10.92 -19.77 1.61
CA LEU A 74 10.20 -20.08 2.86
C LEU A 74 11.05 -19.79 4.09
N GLN A 75 12.34 -20.16 4.08
CA GLN A 75 13.28 -19.85 5.16
C GLN A 75 13.37 -18.34 5.39
N GLY A 76 13.62 -17.56 4.34
CA GLY A 76 13.70 -16.10 4.44
C GLY A 76 12.39 -15.45 4.92
N VAL A 77 11.23 -16.01 4.56
CA VAL A 77 9.93 -15.53 5.05
C VAL A 77 9.77 -15.86 6.53
N CYS A 78 10.04 -17.08 6.98
CA CYS A 78 9.96 -17.46 8.40
C CYS A 78 10.89 -16.59 9.26
N ASP A 79 12.13 -16.36 8.81
CA ASP A 79 13.10 -15.49 9.49
C ASP A 79 12.62 -14.03 9.51
N GLY A 80 12.04 -13.56 8.41
CA GLY A 80 11.46 -12.21 8.31
C GLY A 80 10.24 -12.01 9.22
N VAL A 81 9.38 -13.02 9.35
CA VAL A 81 8.22 -12.99 10.27
C VAL A 81 8.69 -12.96 11.72
N LEU A 82 9.69 -13.77 12.08
CA LEU A 82 10.30 -13.72 13.42
C LEU A 82 10.86 -12.34 13.73
N ALA A 83 11.60 -11.76 12.78
CA ALA A 83 12.15 -10.42 12.94
C ALA A 83 11.06 -9.31 13.00
N ALA A 84 9.96 -9.49 12.28
CA ALA A 84 8.82 -8.58 12.33
C ALA A 84 8.10 -8.62 13.69
N LEU A 85 8.01 -9.79 14.33
CA LEU A 85 7.35 -9.96 15.63
C LEU A 85 8.26 -9.63 16.82
N TYR A 86 9.54 -10.00 16.77
CA TYR A 86 10.44 -9.97 17.93
C TYR A 86 11.75 -9.18 17.68
N GLY A 87 12.08 -8.88 16.42
CA GLY A 87 13.35 -8.25 16.07
C GLY A 87 14.52 -9.24 16.03
N ASP A 88 15.72 -8.76 16.35
CA ASP A 88 16.90 -9.62 16.51
C ASP A 88 16.89 -10.37 17.87
N ASP A 89 15.99 -9.99 18.79
CA ASP A 89 15.80 -10.69 20.06
C ASP A 89 14.94 -11.96 19.87
N LEU A 90 15.62 -13.06 19.60
CA LEU A 90 15.03 -14.40 19.56
C LEU A 90 15.39 -15.23 20.79
N THR A 91 15.79 -14.58 21.89
CA THR A 91 15.98 -15.30 23.16
C THR A 91 14.67 -15.97 23.54
N ILE A 92 14.75 -17.29 23.68
CA ILE A 92 13.70 -18.10 24.27
C ILE A 92 14.19 -18.29 25.70
N PRO A 93 13.47 -17.85 26.74
CA PRO A 93 13.88 -18.15 28.10
C PRO A 93 14.00 -19.67 28.23
N ASP A 94 15.21 -20.15 28.51
CA ASP A 94 15.46 -21.55 28.80
C ASP A 94 14.85 -21.86 30.18
N GLU A 95 14.24 -23.04 30.34
CA GLU A 95 13.62 -23.46 31.62
C GLU A 95 14.67 -23.72 32.73
N ASP A 96 15.97 -23.61 32.44
CA ASP A 96 17.09 -24.04 33.30
C ASP A 96 18.22 -22.99 33.49
N GLU A 97 18.06 -21.72 33.10
CA GLU A 97 19.11 -20.70 33.34
C GLU A 97 18.87 -19.93 34.64
N ASP A 98 19.82 -20.06 35.57
CA ASP A 98 19.84 -19.39 36.88
C ASP A 98 19.80 -17.85 36.74
N GLU A 99 18.91 -17.21 37.49
CA GLU A 99 18.57 -15.78 37.51
C GLU A 99 19.68 -14.85 38.08
N ASP A 100 20.94 -14.98 37.65
CA ASP A 100 22.00 -14.10 38.13
C ASP A 100 22.70 -13.37 36.96
N ASP A 101 22.43 -12.06 36.88
CA ASP A 101 23.12 -11.01 36.11
C ASP A 101 22.68 -10.73 34.65
N GLU A 102 21.48 -10.17 34.42
CA GLU A 102 21.24 -9.29 33.26
C GLU A 102 20.44 -8.03 33.64
N GLU A 103 20.91 -6.87 33.15
CA GLU A 103 20.28 -5.56 33.35
C GLU A 103 18.82 -5.55 32.85
N GLU A 104 17.88 -5.13 33.71
CA GLU A 104 16.45 -4.97 33.39
C GLU A 104 16.23 -3.93 32.27
N VAL A 105 16.40 -4.34 31.01
CA VAL A 105 15.77 -3.65 29.89
C VAL A 105 14.37 -4.23 29.79
N GLU A 106 13.34 -3.45 30.12
CA GLU A 106 11.93 -3.77 29.86
C GLU A 106 11.71 -3.94 28.33
N GLN A 107 12.08 -5.09 27.78
CA GLN A 107 11.87 -5.40 26.37
C GLN A 107 10.40 -5.74 26.15
N GLN A 108 9.74 -5.02 25.24
CA GLN A 108 8.39 -5.40 24.83
C GLN A 108 8.41 -6.82 24.26
N PRO A 109 7.56 -7.73 24.75
CA PRO A 109 7.60 -9.15 24.37
C PRO A 109 7.15 -9.41 22.92
N SER A 110 6.62 -8.39 22.25
CA SER A 110 6.28 -8.36 20.82
C SER A 110 6.33 -6.92 20.31
N LYS A 111 6.70 -6.75 19.03
CA LYS A 111 6.69 -5.46 18.32
C LYS A 111 5.32 -5.08 17.75
N LEU A 112 4.30 -5.90 17.97
CA LEU A 112 2.95 -5.63 17.49
C LEU A 112 2.20 -4.65 18.42
N PRO A 113 1.22 -3.89 17.89
CA PRO A 113 0.37 -3.04 18.71
C PRO A 113 -0.37 -3.82 19.83
N PRO A 114 -0.65 -3.19 20.98
CA PRO A 114 -1.33 -3.85 22.09
C PRO A 114 -2.66 -4.52 21.68
N GLY A 115 -2.83 -5.77 22.12
CA GLY A 115 -4.01 -6.59 21.85
C GLY A 115 -4.06 -7.22 20.45
N ALA A 116 -3.12 -6.90 19.56
CA ALA A 116 -3.01 -7.54 18.26
C ALA A 116 -2.73 -9.04 18.43
N ARG A 117 -3.26 -9.84 17.50
CA ARG A 117 -3.12 -11.30 17.52
C ARG A 117 -2.55 -11.83 16.22
N VAL A 118 -1.87 -12.96 16.29
CA VAL A 118 -1.23 -13.61 15.13
C VAL A 118 -1.78 -15.02 14.93
N GLY A 119 -1.90 -15.42 13.67
CA GLY A 119 -2.25 -16.78 13.27
C GLY A 119 -1.39 -17.24 12.09
N PHE A 120 -1.27 -18.55 11.93
CA PHE A 120 -0.39 -19.16 10.93
C PHE A 120 -1.13 -20.23 10.13
N ILE A 121 -1.00 -20.15 8.81
CA ILE A 121 -1.41 -21.18 7.86
C ILE A 121 -0.21 -21.44 6.95
N THR A 122 0.10 -22.70 6.69
CA THR A 122 1.01 -23.07 5.60
C THR A 122 0.22 -23.80 4.52
N PHE A 123 0.71 -23.79 3.28
CA PHE A 123 0.00 -24.43 2.19
C PHE A 123 0.92 -24.91 1.06
N ASP A 124 0.52 -26.04 0.49
CA ASP A 124 0.97 -26.54 -0.79
C ASP A 124 -0.24 -27.09 -1.57
N ARG A 125 -0.35 -28.41 -1.73
CA ARG A 125 -1.54 -29.13 -2.20
C ARG A 125 -2.53 -29.40 -1.06
N GLU A 126 -2.10 -29.22 0.18
CA GLU A 126 -2.92 -29.29 1.37
C GLU A 126 -2.79 -27.97 2.14
N MET A 127 -3.74 -27.71 3.04
CA MET A 127 -3.71 -26.55 3.93
C MET A 127 -3.47 -26.99 5.37
N HIS A 128 -2.61 -26.27 6.08
CA HIS A 128 -2.23 -26.62 7.44
C HIS A 128 -2.46 -25.42 8.35
N PHE A 129 -3.37 -25.57 9.30
CA PHE A 129 -3.61 -24.59 10.36
C PHE A 129 -2.75 -24.95 11.58
N TYR A 130 -2.30 -23.93 12.30
CA TYR A 130 -1.48 -24.13 13.49
C TYR A 130 -2.14 -23.53 14.73
N ASN A 131 -2.30 -24.36 15.77
CA ASN A 131 -2.55 -23.90 17.12
C ASN A 131 -1.19 -23.79 17.84
N VAL A 132 -0.80 -22.56 18.15
CA VAL A 132 0.47 -22.24 18.83
C VAL A 132 0.26 -21.73 20.25
N SER A 133 -0.91 -22.01 20.85
CA SER A 133 -1.24 -21.60 22.22
C SER A 133 -0.13 -22.01 23.20
N ALA A 134 0.20 -21.13 24.15
CA ALA A 134 1.12 -21.40 25.24
C ALA A 134 0.68 -22.57 26.15
N LEU A 135 -0.60 -22.96 26.09
CA LEU A 135 -1.13 -24.13 26.81
C LEU A 135 -0.66 -25.47 26.22
N LEU A 136 -0.06 -25.45 25.03
CA LEU A 136 0.49 -26.63 24.37
C LEU A 136 2.01 -26.69 24.57
N SER A 137 2.56 -27.87 24.82
CA SER A 137 4.01 -28.10 24.88
C SER A 137 4.71 -28.00 23.51
N SER A 138 3.93 -28.05 22.43
CA SER A 138 4.42 -27.87 21.07
C SER A 138 3.29 -27.41 20.14
N PRO A 139 3.60 -26.71 19.03
CA PRO A 139 2.62 -26.36 18.02
C PRO A 139 1.84 -27.58 17.51
N GLN A 140 0.52 -27.46 17.46
CA GLN A 140 -0.36 -28.48 16.89
C GLN A 140 -0.74 -28.10 15.46
N GLN A 141 -0.51 -29.01 14.51
CA GLN A 141 -0.90 -28.86 13.11
C GLN A 141 -2.23 -29.56 12.84
N LEU A 142 -3.16 -28.87 12.18
CA LEU A 142 -4.42 -29.40 11.70
C LEU A 142 -4.43 -29.34 10.17
N VAL A 143 -4.50 -30.50 9.53
CA VAL A 143 -4.43 -30.64 8.06
C VAL A 143 -5.84 -30.68 7.47
N MET A 144 -6.06 -29.90 6.42
CA MET A 144 -7.23 -30.00 5.56
C MET A 144 -6.77 -30.24 4.13
N SER A 145 -7.10 -31.42 3.63
CA SER A 145 -6.75 -31.89 2.30
C SER A 145 -7.85 -31.66 1.26
N ASP A 146 -9.10 -31.43 1.70
CA ASP A 146 -10.21 -31.11 0.80
C ASP A 146 -10.20 -29.61 0.46
N LEU A 147 -9.85 -29.31 -0.79
CA LEU A 147 -9.75 -27.94 -1.31
C LEU A 147 -10.97 -27.54 -2.15
N GLU A 148 -11.91 -28.46 -2.44
CA GLU A 148 -13.10 -28.16 -3.24
C GLU A 148 -14.16 -27.42 -2.41
N ASP A 149 -14.24 -27.71 -1.10
CA ASP A 149 -15.07 -27.00 -0.12
C ASP A 149 -14.25 -26.57 1.11
N PRO A 150 -13.36 -25.56 0.95
CA PRO A 150 -12.41 -25.19 2.00
C PRO A 150 -13.11 -24.51 3.19
N PHE A 151 -12.79 -24.94 4.40
CA PHE A 151 -13.26 -24.31 5.65
C PHE A 151 -12.09 -24.03 6.61
N ALA A 152 -12.35 -23.33 7.71
CA ALA A 152 -11.37 -23.19 8.78
C ALA A 152 -11.40 -24.43 9.68
N ALA A 153 -10.36 -25.29 9.61
CA ALA A 153 -10.25 -26.48 10.46
C ALA A 153 -9.99 -26.18 11.95
N ILE A 154 -9.86 -24.91 12.30
CA ILE A 154 -9.59 -24.40 13.64
C ILE A 154 -10.49 -23.20 13.91
N SER A 155 -10.95 -23.05 15.16
CA SER A 155 -11.73 -21.87 15.54
C SER A 155 -10.85 -20.62 15.53
N PRO A 156 -11.40 -19.42 15.25
CA PRO A 156 -10.62 -18.18 15.31
C PRO A 156 -9.95 -17.93 16.66
N GLU A 157 -10.55 -18.39 17.76
CA GLU A 157 -10.01 -18.26 19.12
C GLU A 157 -8.71 -19.06 19.33
N HIS A 158 -8.59 -20.23 18.69
CA HIS A 158 -7.39 -21.06 18.78
C HIS A 158 -6.36 -20.75 17.67
N LEU A 159 -6.81 -20.17 16.55
CA LEU A 159 -5.90 -19.73 15.48
C LEU A 159 -5.17 -18.43 15.83
N PHE A 160 -5.89 -17.45 16.41
CA PHE A 160 -5.34 -16.13 16.70
C PHE A 160 -4.92 -16.04 18.17
N VAL A 161 -3.62 -16.11 18.40
CA VAL A 161 -3.00 -16.05 19.73
C VAL A 161 -2.36 -14.70 20.00
N ASP A 162 -2.08 -14.43 21.28
CA ASP A 162 -1.21 -13.33 21.66
C ASP A 162 0.26 -13.69 21.31
N PRO A 163 0.96 -12.87 20.50
CA PRO A 163 2.33 -13.15 20.08
C PRO A 163 3.35 -13.13 21.22
N ALA A 164 3.10 -12.37 22.29
CA ALA A 164 3.97 -12.30 23.45
C ALA A 164 3.83 -13.56 24.30
N GLU A 165 2.59 -13.91 24.66
CA GLU A 165 2.31 -15.10 25.49
C GLU A 165 2.77 -16.40 24.79
N CYS A 166 2.66 -16.45 23.46
CA CYS A 166 2.95 -17.65 22.68
C CYS A 166 4.33 -17.63 21.99
N LYS A 167 5.27 -16.75 22.39
CA LYS A 167 6.60 -16.57 21.75
C LYS A 167 7.31 -17.91 21.51
N SER A 168 7.41 -18.76 22.53
CA SER A 168 8.12 -20.05 22.43
C SER A 168 7.59 -20.95 21.32
N ASN A 169 6.27 -21.18 21.28
CA ASN A 169 5.64 -22.02 20.26
C ASN A 169 5.68 -21.39 18.86
N ILE A 170 5.56 -20.07 18.75
CA ILE A 170 5.71 -19.35 17.47
C ILE A 170 7.13 -19.50 16.92
N VAL A 171 8.14 -19.28 17.76
CA VAL A 171 9.55 -19.44 17.36
C VAL A 171 9.84 -20.88 16.95
N LYS A 172 9.36 -21.85 17.72
CA LYS A 172 9.49 -23.29 17.40
C LYS A 172 8.85 -23.63 16.06
N LEU A 173 7.62 -23.17 15.81
CA LEU A 173 6.91 -23.40 14.55
C LEU A 173 7.71 -22.83 13.36
N LEU A 174 8.09 -21.55 13.42
CA LEU A 174 8.72 -20.87 12.28
C LEU A 174 10.14 -21.37 12.01
N LYS A 175 10.91 -21.77 13.02
CA LYS A 175 12.22 -22.41 12.84
C LYS A 175 12.11 -23.81 12.24
N GLN A 176 11.08 -24.58 12.58
CA GLN A 176 10.91 -25.96 12.10
C GLN A 176 10.25 -26.04 10.72
N THR A 177 9.40 -25.07 10.36
CA THR A 177 8.59 -25.09 9.12
C THR A 177 9.41 -25.33 7.86
N PRO A 178 10.52 -24.63 7.59
CA PRO A 178 11.33 -24.90 6.41
C PRO A 178 11.84 -26.35 6.32
N GLN A 179 12.21 -26.96 7.45
CA GLN A 179 12.70 -28.33 7.52
C GLN A 179 11.58 -29.37 7.34
N MET A 180 10.38 -29.09 7.87
CA MET A 180 9.21 -29.96 7.77
C MET A 180 8.82 -30.23 6.30
N PHE A 181 8.90 -29.21 5.45
CA PHE A 181 8.41 -29.29 4.06
C PHE A 181 9.52 -29.51 3.01
N TYR A 182 10.81 -29.39 3.38
CA TYR A 182 11.94 -29.44 2.44
C TYR A 182 11.96 -30.70 1.55
N ASN A 183 11.59 -31.85 2.09
CA ASN A 183 11.67 -33.14 1.40
C ASN A 183 10.39 -33.53 0.63
N ILE A 184 9.36 -32.68 0.61
CA ILE A 184 8.09 -32.96 -0.06
C ILE A 184 8.24 -32.70 -1.57
N LYS A 185 8.36 -33.79 -2.34
CA LYS A 185 8.74 -33.74 -3.77
C LYS A 185 7.67 -33.16 -4.71
N HIS A 186 6.40 -33.18 -4.32
CA HIS A 186 5.27 -32.77 -5.18
C HIS A 186 4.38 -31.70 -4.50
N ALA A 187 5.01 -30.73 -3.85
CA ALA A 187 4.33 -29.60 -3.24
C ALA A 187 4.11 -28.48 -4.27
N GLU A 188 2.91 -28.40 -4.85
CA GLU A 188 2.45 -27.33 -5.74
C GLU A 188 1.43 -26.46 -5.01
N PRO A 189 1.49 -25.11 -5.09
CA PRO A 189 0.60 -24.27 -4.30
C PRO A 189 -0.82 -24.19 -4.84
N ALA A 190 -1.81 -24.26 -3.95
CA ALA A 190 -3.23 -24.07 -4.24
C ALA A 190 -3.78 -22.75 -3.66
N LEU A 191 -3.42 -21.60 -4.23
CA LEU A 191 -3.64 -20.30 -3.58
C LEU A 191 -5.11 -19.92 -3.28
N LEU A 192 -6.02 -20.03 -4.27
CA LEU A 192 -7.38 -19.52 -4.14
C LEU A 192 -8.16 -20.14 -2.96
N PRO A 193 -8.26 -21.48 -2.81
CA PRO A 193 -8.99 -22.09 -1.69
C PRO A 193 -8.39 -21.75 -0.33
N ILE A 194 -7.07 -21.57 -0.25
CA ILE A 194 -6.36 -21.18 0.98
C ILE A 194 -6.77 -19.78 1.40
N LEU A 195 -6.80 -18.83 0.46
CA LEU A 195 -7.23 -17.47 0.76
C LEU A 195 -8.72 -17.39 1.10
N GLN A 196 -9.56 -18.28 0.56
CA GLN A 196 -10.97 -18.39 0.94
C GLN A 196 -11.14 -18.89 2.39
N ALA A 197 -10.38 -19.91 2.79
CA ALA A 197 -10.36 -20.38 4.18
C ALA A 197 -9.79 -19.31 5.12
N ALA A 198 -8.72 -18.62 4.72
CA ALA A 198 -8.14 -17.51 5.47
C ALA A 198 -9.16 -16.38 5.70
N LEU A 199 -9.88 -15.97 4.65
CA LEU A 199 -10.98 -15.01 4.74
C LEU A 199 -12.05 -15.46 5.75
N ALA A 200 -12.44 -16.75 5.75
CA ALA A 200 -13.45 -17.26 6.68
C ALA A 200 -13.04 -17.04 8.15
N THR A 201 -11.76 -17.16 8.49
CA THR A 201 -11.26 -16.92 9.86
C THR A 201 -11.29 -15.46 10.29
N LEU A 202 -11.27 -14.52 9.33
CA LEU A 202 -11.27 -13.08 9.56
C LEU A 202 -12.64 -12.43 9.31
N ASN A 203 -13.63 -13.19 8.83
CA ASN A 203 -14.91 -12.65 8.36
C ASN A 203 -15.61 -11.76 9.40
N ASP A 204 -15.55 -12.09 10.68
CA ASP A 204 -16.28 -11.35 11.72
C ASP A 204 -15.46 -10.21 12.35
N THR A 205 -14.15 -10.18 12.11
CA THR A 205 -13.23 -9.25 12.78
C THR A 205 -12.50 -8.31 11.82
N GLY A 206 -12.41 -8.65 10.54
CA GLY A 206 -11.47 -8.01 9.63
C GLY A 206 -10.03 -8.34 10.02
N GLY A 207 -9.07 -7.60 9.46
CA GLY A 207 -7.65 -7.75 9.79
C GLY A 207 -6.79 -7.76 8.54
N LYS A 208 -5.70 -8.52 8.58
CA LYS A 208 -4.69 -8.52 7.53
C LYS A 208 -4.15 -9.91 7.27
N ILE A 209 -4.12 -10.30 6.00
CA ILE A 209 -3.45 -11.51 5.52
C ILE A 209 -2.10 -11.09 4.93
N ILE A 210 -1.04 -11.77 5.34
CA ILE A 210 0.30 -11.62 4.79
C ILE A 210 0.63 -12.95 4.12
N CYS A 211 0.59 -12.98 2.79
CA CYS A 211 0.72 -14.21 2.02
C CYS A 211 2.07 -14.25 1.29
N SER A 212 2.86 -15.29 1.53
CA SER A 212 4.03 -15.57 0.69
C SER A 212 3.69 -16.56 -0.42
N LEU A 213 4.32 -16.41 -1.57
CA LEU A 213 4.19 -17.34 -2.70
C LEU A 213 5.45 -17.32 -3.57
N GLY A 214 6.05 -18.49 -3.79
CA GLY A 214 7.30 -18.66 -4.53
C GLY A 214 7.15 -19.29 -5.91
N SER A 215 5.93 -19.70 -6.30
CA SER A 215 5.66 -20.34 -7.59
C SER A 215 4.21 -20.12 -8.08
N LEU A 216 3.96 -20.37 -9.37
CA LEU A 216 2.62 -20.25 -9.95
C LEU A 216 1.67 -21.26 -9.27
N PRO A 217 0.49 -20.84 -8.78
CA PRO A 217 -0.44 -21.75 -8.13
C PRO A 217 -1.18 -22.61 -9.16
N THR A 218 -0.64 -23.78 -9.46
CA THR A 218 -1.13 -24.71 -10.50
C THR A 218 -2.07 -25.80 -9.98
N TYR A 219 -2.34 -25.85 -8.69
CA TYR A 219 -3.15 -26.90 -8.05
C TYR A 219 -4.45 -26.38 -7.44
N GLY A 220 -5.45 -27.26 -7.32
CA GLY A 220 -6.74 -26.98 -6.69
C GLY A 220 -7.71 -26.10 -7.49
N PRO A 221 -8.89 -25.78 -6.93
CA PRO A 221 -9.85 -24.86 -7.52
C PRO A 221 -9.25 -23.49 -7.78
N GLY A 222 -9.56 -22.92 -8.95
CA GLY A 222 -9.02 -21.61 -9.35
C GLY A 222 -7.54 -21.62 -9.71
N LYS A 223 -6.94 -22.79 -9.94
CA LYS A 223 -5.56 -22.89 -10.44
C LYS A 223 -5.29 -21.99 -11.65
N LEU A 224 -4.09 -21.44 -11.65
CA LEU A 224 -3.57 -20.58 -12.72
C LEU A 224 -2.72 -21.41 -13.68
N PHE A 225 -2.53 -20.85 -14.87
CA PHE A 225 -1.71 -21.46 -15.93
C PHE A 225 -0.76 -20.42 -16.50
N VAL A 226 0.33 -20.86 -17.12
CA VAL A 226 1.24 -19.96 -17.84
C VAL A 226 0.53 -19.39 -19.07
N ARG A 227 0.02 -18.16 -18.94
CA ARG A 227 -0.69 -17.44 -20.01
C ARG A 227 0.28 -16.70 -20.92
N ASP A 228 1.32 -16.10 -20.35
CA ASP A 228 2.39 -15.45 -21.12
C ASP A 228 3.42 -16.50 -21.58
N LYS A 229 3.33 -16.90 -22.85
CA LYS A 229 4.26 -17.84 -23.48
C LYS A 229 5.48 -17.15 -24.09
N GLY A 230 5.62 -15.83 -23.95
CA GLY A 230 6.71 -15.05 -24.53
C GLY A 230 6.72 -15.00 -26.07
N THR A 231 5.64 -15.46 -26.71
CA THR A 231 5.45 -15.49 -28.18
C THR A 231 4.83 -14.21 -28.72
N THR A 232 4.30 -13.35 -27.84
CA THR A 232 3.65 -12.11 -28.23
C THR A 232 4.68 -11.12 -28.75
N THR A 233 4.66 -10.86 -30.05
CA THR A 233 5.60 -9.96 -30.72
C THR A 233 5.25 -8.48 -30.56
N THR A 234 3.98 -8.18 -30.24
CA THR A 234 3.46 -6.81 -30.10
C THR A 234 2.77 -6.60 -28.76
N GLU A 235 3.32 -5.70 -27.94
CA GLU A 235 2.75 -5.35 -26.63
C GLU A 235 1.42 -4.57 -26.73
N ASP A 236 1.09 -4.02 -27.90
CA ASP A 236 -0.16 -3.30 -28.11
C ASP A 236 -1.33 -4.21 -28.54
N SER A 237 -1.09 -5.52 -28.69
CA SER A 237 -2.14 -6.48 -29.07
C SER A 237 -3.19 -6.66 -27.96
N ASP A 238 -4.43 -6.99 -28.35
CA ASP A 238 -5.49 -7.33 -27.39
C ASP A 238 -5.11 -8.52 -26.50
N GLN A 239 -4.35 -9.48 -27.06
CA GLN A 239 -3.80 -10.60 -26.32
C GLN A 239 -2.86 -10.15 -25.20
N HIS A 240 -1.95 -9.21 -25.46
CA HIS A 240 -1.06 -8.69 -24.42
C HIS A 240 -1.83 -7.94 -23.33
N LYS A 241 -2.81 -7.11 -23.71
CA LYS A 241 -3.68 -6.40 -22.75
C LYS A 241 -4.43 -7.37 -21.82
N ALA A 242 -4.88 -8.51 -22.33
CA ALA A 242 -5.54 -9.55 -21.53
C ALA A 242 -4.60 -10.22 -20.50
N LEU A 243 -3.28 -10.27 -20.76
CA LEU A 243 -2.29 -10.78 -19.80
C LEU A 243 -2.09 -9.85 -18.61
N LEU A 244 -2.38 -8.54 -18.76
CA LEU A 244 -2.23 -7.54 -17.71
C LEU A 244 -3.49 -7.40 -16.83
N LYS A 245 -4.47 -8.29 -17.03
CA LYS A 245 -5.74 -8.33 -16.30
C LYS A 245 -6.02 -9.71 -15.75
N THR A 246 -6.93 -9.74 -14.78
CA THR A 246 -7.56 -10.96 -14.30
C THR A 246 -8.94 -11.15 -14.91
N GLU A 247 -9.15 -12.32 -15.50
CA GLU A 247 -10.47 -12.80 -15.93
C GLU A 247 -11.01 -13.88 -14.99
N TYR A 248 -10.21 -14.31 -14.01
CA TYR A 248 -10.58 -15.35 -13.06
C TYR A 248 -11.64 -14.83 -12.08
N VAL A 249 -12.87 -15.31 -12.25
CA VAL A 249 -14.03 -14.92 -11.46
C VAL A 249 -13.81 -15.22 -9.97
N GLY A 250 -13.14 -16.32 -9.63
CA GLY A 250 -12.84 -16.70 -8.24
C GLY A 250 -12.02 -15.64 -7.50
N PHE A 251 -10.96 -15.12 -8.13
CA PHE A 251 -10.13 -14.06 -7.56
C PHE A 251 -10.90 -12.74 -7.39
N LYS A 252 -11.75 -12.39 -8.37
CA LYS A 252 -12.63 -11.20 -8.28
C LYS A 252 -13.66 -11.32 -7.15
N LYS A 253 -14.25 -12.50 -6.98
CA LYS A 253 -15.20 -12.77 -5.90
C LYS A 253 -14.52 -12.71 -4.53
N LEU A 254 -13.40 -13.41 -4.37
CA LEU A 254 -12.62 -13.39 -3.13
C LEU A 254 -12.22 -11.96 -2.74
N GLN A 255 -11.77 -11.15 -3.71
CA GLN A 255 -11.45 -9.74 -3.49
C GLN A 255 -12.63 -8.94 -2.94
N ALA A 256 -13.82 -9.10 -3.50
CA ALA A 256 -15.01 -8.40 -3.03
C ALA A 256 -15.41 -8.84 -1.62
N ASP A 257 -15.31 -10.16 -1.34
CA ASP A 257 -15.63 -10.72 -0.04
C ASP A 257 -14.62 -10.25 1.05
N LEU A 258 -13.34 -10.11 0.71
CA LEU A 258 -12.29 -9.54 1.57
C LEU A 258 -12.55 -8.07 1.94
N VAL A 259 -12.94 -7.24 0.96
CA VAL A 259 -13.32 -5.84 1.21
C VAL A 259 -14.51 -5.76 2.16
N LYS A 260 -15.55 -6.55 1.90
CA LYS A 260 -16.73 -6.65 2.78
C LYS A 260 -16.38 -7.15 4.18
N ALA A 261 -15.42 -8.07 4.28
CA ALA A 261 -14.93 -8.57 5.57
C ALA A 261 -14.13 -7.50 6.34
N GLY A 262 -13.52 -6.54 5.65
CA GLY A 262 -12.53 -5.63 6.21
C GLY A 262 -11.17 -6.30 6.42
N ALA A 263 -10.84 -7.30 5.59
CA ALA A 263 -9.60 -8.06 5.62
C ALA A 263 -8.73 -7.74 4.40
N GLY A 264 -7.61 -7.05 4.58
CA GLY A 264 -6.66 -6.74 3.51
C GLY A 264 -5.67 -7.87 3.25
N ILE A 265 -5.06 -7.90 2.05
CA ILE A 265 -4.01 -8.87 1.73
C ILE A 265 -2.78 -8.17 1.17
N ASP A 266 -1.64 -8.45 1.79
CA ASP A 266 -0.31 -8.11 1.27
C ASP A 266 0.39 -9.39 0.79
N PHE A 267 0.96 -9.34 -0.43
CA PHE A 267 1.66 -10.47 -1.03
C PHE A 267 3.17 -10.26 -1.05
N PHE A 268 3.91 -11.29 -0.65
CA PHE A 268 5.35 -11.42 -0.83
C PHE A 268 5.60 -12.50 -1.89
N LEU A 269 5.88 -12.06 -3.11
CA LEU A 269 5.95 -12.89 -4.30
C LEU A 269 7.41 -13.06 -4.75
N ALA A 270 7.92 -14.28 -4.74
CA ALA A 270 9.22 -14.60 -5.29
C ALA A 270 9.09 -15.36 -6.60
N ALA A 271 9.87 -14.97 -7.60
CA ALA A 271 10.04 -15.73 -8.84
C ALA A 271 11.51 -16.19 -8.94
N PRO A 272 11.85 -17.35 -8.35
CA PRO A 272 13.17 -17.94 -8.55
C PRO A 272 13.43 -18.16 -10.04
N ALA A 273 14.65 -17.87 -10.50
CA ALA A 273 15.05 -17.97 -11.91
C ALA A 273 14.16 -17.19 -12.93
N GLY A 274 13.38 -16.19 -12.49
CA GLY A 274 12.54 -15.39 -13.38
C GLY A 274 11.24 -16.07 -13.81
N GLY A 275 10.72 -17.00 -13.00
CA GLY A 275 9.44 -17.66 -13.23
C GLY A 275 8.24 -16.70 -13.35
N TYR A 276 7.17 -17.19 -13.98
CA TYR A 276 5.89 -16.49 -14.15
C TYR A 276 4.93 -16.87 -13.01
N LEU A 277 4.29 -15.89 -12.38
CA LEU A 277 3.35 -16.06 -11.26
C LEU A 277 1.91 -15.64 -11.59
N ASP A 278 1.69 -14.97 -12.72
CA ASP A 278 0.41 -14.30 -13.03
C ASP A 278 0.03 -13.27 -11.96
N ILE A 279 0.94 -12.32 -11.71
CA ILE A 279 0.72 -11.21 -10.77
C ILE A 279 -0.50 -10.40 -11.19
N ALA A 280 -0.85 -10.35 -12.48
CA ALA A 280 -2.07 -9.72 -12.95
C ALA A 280 -3.32 -10.29 -12.23
N SER A 281 -3.36 -11.60 -12.01
CA SER A 281 -4.41 -12.29 -11.24
C SER A 281 -4.25 -12.14 -9.74
N ILE A 282 -3.06 -12.40 -9.19
CA ILE A 282 -2.83 -12.44 -7.73
C ILE A 282 -2.86 -11.02 -7.13
N GLY A 283 -2.06 -10.11 -7.66
CA GLY A 283 -1.95 -8.75 -7.14
C GLY A 283 -3.21 -7.89 -7.37
N TYR A 284 -4.19 -8.37 -8.15
CA TYR A 284 -5.50 -7.70 -8.25
C TYR A 284 -6.21 -7.67 -6.89
N ILE A 285 -6.07 -8.74 -6.09
CA ILE A 285 -6.68 -8.79 -4.76
C ILE A 285 -6.06 -7.73 -3.86
N ALA A 286 -4.72 -7.65 -3.80
CA ALA A 286 -4.02 -6.63 -3.03
C ALA A 286 -4.43 -5.21 -3.47
N GLU A 287 -4.36 -4.91 -4.77
CA GLU A 287 -4.73 -3.60 -5.32
C GLU A 287 -6.14 -3.15 -4.88
N LYS A 288 -7.12 -4.06 -4.94
CA LYS A 288 -8.52 -3.71 -4.67
C LYS A 288 -8.91 -3.79 -3.20
N THR A 289 -8.11 -4.49 -2.38
CA THR A 289 -8.28 -4.50 -0.92
C THR A 289 -7.50 -3.38 -0.23
N GLY A 290 -6.70 -2.60 -0.97
CA GLY A 290 -5.83 -1.56 -0.42
C GLY A 290 -4.50 -2.08 0.14
N GLY A 291 -4.20 -3.36 -0.10
CA GLY A 291 -2.92 -3.98 0.22
C GLY A 291 -1.86 -3.82 -0.87
N GLU A 292 -0.76 -4.52 -0.70
CA GLU A 292 0.47 -4.38 -1.49
C GLU A 292 0.99 -5.68 -2.09
N THR A 293 1.86 -5.55 -3.08
CA THR A 293 2.57 -6.67 -3.71
C THR A 293 4.05 -6.38 -3.77
N TYR A 294 4.80 -7.05 -2.89
CA TYR A 294 6.25 -7.11 -2.87
C TYR A 294 6.70 -8.21 -3.84
N TYR A 295 7.55 -7.87 -4.80
CA TYR A 295 7.94 -8.80 -5.86
C TYR A 295 9.46 -8.90 -6.02
N TYR A 296 9.94 -10.14 -6.01
CA TYR A 296 11.35 -10.52 -6.15
C TYR A 296 11.53 -11.33 -7.45
N PRO A 297 11.68 -10.66 -8.61
CA PRO A 297 11.60 -11.30 -9.93
C PRO A 297 12.79 -12.21 -10.30
N ASN A 298 13.80 -12.31 -9.44
CA ASN A 298 15.01 -13.11 -9.65
C ASN A 298 15.50 -13.62 -8.30
N TRP A 299 14.58 -14.11 -7.46
CA TRP A 299 14.87 -14.45 -6.07
C TRP A 299 16.13 -15.32 -5.96
N SER A 300 17.05 -14.88 -5.10
CA SER A 300 18.28 -15.59 -4.79
C SER A 300 18.54 -15.53 -3.30
N TYR A 301 18.56 -16.71 -2.67
CA TYR A 301 19.02 -16.87 -1.31
C TYR A 301 20.56 -16.94 -1.28
N PRO A 302 21.25 -16.26 -0.34
CA PRO A 302 20.73 -15.33 0.67
C PRO A 302 20.69 -13.85 0.22
N ARG A 303 21.04 -13.51 -1.04
CA ARG A 303 21.18 -12.12 -1.51
C ARG A 303 19.98 -11.23 -1.17
N ASP A 304 18.76 -11.74 -1.37
CA ASP A 304 17.54 -10.94 -1.27
C ASP A 304 16.89 -10.98 0.14
N THR A 305 17.46 -11.75 1.09
CA THR A 305 16.83 -11.97 2.41
C THR A 305 16.77 -10.71 3.25
N LEU A 306 17.79 -9.85 3.20
CA LEU A 306 17.80 -8.58 3.93
C LEU A 306 16.63 -7.68 3.50
N ARG A 307 16.40 -7.59 2.18
CA ARG A 307 15.29 -6.81 1.62
C ARG A 307 13.94 -7.38 2.06
N LEU A 308 13.75 -8.70 1.90
CA LEU A 308 12.53 -9.39 2.33
C LEU A 308 12.24 -9.16 3.81
N ARG A 309 13.24 -9.35 4.68
CA ARG A 309 13.13 -9.14 6.12
C ARG A 309 12.71 -7.71 6.44
N LYS A 310 13.38 -6.70 5.86
CA LYS A 310 13.07 -5.29 6.12
C LYS A 310 11.69 -4.89 5.62
N GLU A 311 11.28 -5.41 4.46
CA GLU A 311 9.93 -5.19 3.93
C GLU A 311 8.86 -5.87 4.80
N LEU A 312 9.10 -7.07 5.34
CA LEU A 312 8.19 -7.73 6.31
C LEU A 312 8.11 -6.99 7.64
N GLU A 313 9.24 -6.62 8.23
CA GLU A 313 9.31 -5.81 9.47
C GLU A 313 8.46 -4.54 9.30
N HIS A 314 8.71 -3.78 8.24
CA HIS A 314 7.99 -2.55 7.94
C HIS A 314 6.49 -2.81 7.69
N ASN A 315 6.15 -3.82 6.90
CA ASN A 315 4.76 -4.13 6.55
C ASN A 315 3.87 -4.40 7.77
N VAL A 316 4.45 -5.06 8.77
CA VAL A 316 3.79 -5.46 10.01
C VAL A 316 3.77 -4.31 11.03
N GLN A 317 4.85 -3.54 11.13
CA GLN A 317 5.05 -2.55 12.20
C GLN A 317 4.59 -1.13 11.83
N ARG A 318 4.40 -0.83 10.53
CA ARG A 318 3.96 0.50 10.09
C ARG A 318 2.58 0.88 10.63
N GLU A 319 2.33 2.18 10.72
CA GLU A 319 1.02 2.73 11.05
C GLU A 319 -0.01 2.31 9.98
N GLN A 320 -1.06 1.63 10.42
CA GLN A 320 -2.06 1.04 9.54
C GLN A 320 -3.43 0.89 10.21
N GLY A 321 -4.45 0.82 9.36
CA GLY A 321 -5.83 0.61 9.72
C GLY A 321 -6.51 -0.36 8.76
N PHE A 322 -7.72 -0.77 9.11
CA PHE A 322 -8.49 -1.74 8.33
C PHE A 322 -9.99 -1.44 8.36
N ALA A 323 -10.73 -2.15 7.49
CA ALA A 323 -12.17 -1.99 7.28
C ALA A 323 -12.56 -0.52 6.99
N SER A 324 -11.85 0.10 6.06
CA SER A 324 -11.88 1.55 5.82
C SER A 324 -12.89 1.96 4.77
N LEU A 325 -13.53 3.10 5.00
CA LEU A 325 -14.41 3.82 4.08
C LEU A 325 -13.93 5.26 3.96
N MET A 326 -13.74 5.74 2.73
CA MET A 326 -13.29 7.11 2.49
C MET A 326 -14.27 7.85 1.58
N LYS A 327 -14.52 9.12 1.94
CA LYS A 327 -15.31 10.04 1.13
C LYS A 327 -14.68 11.42 1.08
N VAL A 328 -14.57 11.97 -0.12
CA VAL A 328 -14.15 13.36 -0.33
C VAL A 328 -15.35 14.23 -0.68
N ARG A 329 -15.42 15.40 -0.02
CA ARG A 329 -16.43 16.44 -0.22
C ARG A 329 -15.72 17.74 -0.62
N CYS A 330 -16.39 18.55 -1.40
CA CYS A 330 -15.93 19.87 -1.82
C CYS A 330 -17.06 20.90 -1.67
N SER A 331 -16.70 22.17 -1.68
CA SER A 331 -17.64 23.28 -1.62
C SER A 331 -18.49 23.39 -2.90
N ASN A 332 -19.65 24.03 -2.80
CA ASN A 332 -20.53 24.32 -3.94
C ASN A 332 -19.78 24.94 -5.13
N GLY A 333 -20.14 24.54 -6.35
CA GLY A 333 -19.45 24.94 -7.58
C GLY A 333 -18.33 23.98 -7.99
N LEU A 334 -17.99 23.01 -7.13
CA LEU A 334 -17.13 21.87 -7.43
C LEU A 334 -17.85 20.56 -7.17
N GLN A 335 -17.50 19.57 -7.97
CA GLN A 335 -17.80 18.16 -7.72
C GLN A 335 -16.54 17.31 -7.88
N VAL A 336 -16.51 16.15 -7.24
CA VAL A 336 -15.46 15.17 -7.49
C VAL A 336 -15.62 14.61 -8.90
N ALA A 337 -14.55 14.71 -9.70
CA ALA A 337 -14.53 14.24 -11.08
C ALA A 337 -13.99 12.81 -11.19
N HIS A 338 -12.92 12.49 -10.45
CA HIS A 338 -12.30 11.18 -10.50
C HIS A 338 -11.51 10.85 -9.23
N TYR A 339 -11.44 9.58 -8.90
CA TYR A 339 -10.58 9.02 -7.86
C TYR A 339 -9.54 8.10 -8.51
N SER A 340 -8.29 8.20 -8.09
CA SER A 340 -7.20 7.35 -8.58
C SER A 340 -6.36 6.82 -7.42
N GLY A 341 -6.17 5.50 -7.37
CA GLY A 341 -5.48 4.80 -6.29
C GLY A 341 -5.88 3.33 -6.19
N ASN A 342 -5.38 2.66 -5.17
CA ASN A 342 -5.63 1.24 -4.89
C ASN A 342 -6.79 1.11 -3.90
N PHE A 343 -8.00 0.90 -4.42
CA PHE A 343 -9.23 0.76 -3.64
C PHE A 343 -10.32 0.07 -4.47
N THR A 344 -11.41 -0.29 -3.80
CA THR A 344 -12.66 -0.71 -4.43
C THR A 344 -13.65 0.45 -4.44
N GLN A 345 -14.30 0.66 -5.58
CA GLN A 345 -15.43 1.57 -5.72
C GLN A 345 -16.48 0.89 -6.58
N HIS A 346 -17.67 0.66 -6.02
CA HIS A 346 -18.73 -0.08 -6.70
C HIS A 346 -19.36 0.72 -7.84
N THR A 347 -19.66 1.99 -7.59
CA THR A 347 -20.23 2.92 -8.56
C THR A 347 -19.60 4.29 -8.36
N PHE A 348 -19.49 5.07 -9.44
CA PHE A 348 -19.02 6.45 -9.33
C PHE A 348 -19.89 7.25 -8.35
N GLY A 349 -19.25 7.98 -7.44
CA GLY A 349 -19.92 8.73 -6.38
C GLY A 349 -20.22 7.92 -5.12
N ALA A 350 -20.09 6.58 -5.14
CA ALA A 350 -20.06 5.78 -3.91
C ALA A 350 -18.79 6.07 -3.10
N ASP A 351 -18.82 5.68 -1.82
CA ASP A 351 -17.65 5.76 -0.95
C ASP A 351 -16.57 4.78 -1.44
N LEU A 352 -15.32 5.10 -1.16
CA LEU A 352 -14.19 4.26 -1.50
C LEU A 352 -13.98 3.25 -0.36
N GLU A 353 -13.89 1.98 -0.71
CA GLU A 353 -13.72 0.91 0.26
C GLU A 353 -12.29 0.36 0.18
N LEU A 354 -11.64 0.25 1.34
CA LEU A 354 -10.33 -0.36 1.48
C LEU A 354 -10.35 -1.31 2.68
N ALA A 355 -9.94 -2.55 2.47
CA ALA A 355 -9.84 -3.50 3.55
C ALA A 355 -8.61 -3.20 4.44
N SER A 356 -7.52 -2.71 3.85
CA SER A 356 -6.34 -2.19 4.54
C SER A 356 -6.01 -0.77 4.04
N ILE A 357 -5.53 0.08 4.94
CA ILE A 357 -4.97 1.39 4.63
C ILE A 357 -3.74 1.62 5.51
N THR A 358 -2.70 2.23 4.96
CA THR A 358 -1.43 2.42 5.66
C THR A 358 -0.94 3.87 5.54
N GLN A 359 0.07 4.23 6.31
CA GLN A 359 0.72 5.53 6.21
C GLN A 359 1.30 5.85 4.82
N GLU A 360 1.47 4.85 3.95
CA GLU A 360 2.03 4.99 2.60
C GLU A 360 0.96 4.96 1.50
N THR A 361 -0.31 4.73 1.86
CA THR A 361 -1.40 4.67 0.88
C THR A 361 -1.65 6.04 0.26
N GLY A 362 -1.22 6.23 -0.99
CA GLY A 362 -1.41 7.45 -1.75
C GLY A 362 -2.63 7.38 -2.66
N MET A 363 -3.51 8.38 -2.58
CA MET A 363 -4.69 8.52 -3.46
C MET A 363 -4.74 9.91 -4.08
N SER A 364 -5.33 10.03 -5.26
CA SER A 364 -5.51 11.29 -5.97
C SER A 364 -6.99 11.50 -6.26
N VAL A 365 -7.46 12.73 -6.03
CA VAL A 365 -8.83 13.14 -6.32
C VAL A 365 -8.79 14.36 -7.21
N THR A 366 -9.45 14.27 -8.37
CA THR A 366 -9.62 15.41 -9.26
C THR A 366 -11.03 15.98 -9.11
N PHE A 367 -11.16 17.27 -9.38
CA PHE A 367 -12.41 18.00 -9.26
C PHE A 367 -12.78 18.61 -10.61
N SER A 368 -14.07 18.76 -10.86
CA SER A 368 -14.61 19.52 -11.98
C SER A 368 -15.58 20.57 -11.48
N TYR A 369 -15.81 21.59 -12.29
CA TYR A 369 -16.83 22.59 -12.02
C TYR A 369 -18.23 21.98 -12.25
N ASP A 370 -19.10 22.10 -11.26
CA ASP A 370 -20.55 21.87 -11.40
C ASP A 370 -21.36 23.19 -11.32
N GLY A 371 -20.66 24.30 -11.10
CA GLY A 371 -21.19 25.66 -11.02
C GLY A 371 -20.09 26.71 -11.13
N LYS A 372 -20.39 27.94 -10.71
CA LYS A 372 -19.40 29.03 -10.62
C LYS A 372 -18.88 29.15 -9.20
N LEU A 373 -17.58 29.37 -9.07
CA LEU A 373 -16.97 29.72 -7.78
C LEU A 373 -17.03 31.23 -7.57
N ASP A 374 -17.36 31.66 -6.36
CA ASP A 374 -17.29 33.06 -5.95
C ASP A 374 -15.85 33.39 -5.57
N SER A 375 -15.23 34.32 -6.31
CA SER A 375 -13.85 34.78 -6.06
C SER A 375 -13.68 35.52 -4.73
N LYS A 376 -14.78 35.88 -4.05
CA LYS A 376 -14.78 36.47 -2.70
C LYS A 376 -14.79 35.42 -1.59
N GLN A 377 -15.01 34.15 -1.92
CA GLN A 377 -15.02 33.03 -0.98
C GLN A 377 -13.86 32.09 -1.27
N ASP A 378 -13.50 31.30 -0.27
CA ASP A 378 -12.56 30.21 -0.46
C ASP A 378 -13.30 28.94 -0.91
N ALA A 379 -12.60 28.10 -1.66
CA ALA A 379 -13.02 26.74 -1.94
C ALA A 379 -12.57 25.82 -0.81
N HIS A 380 -13.45 24.92 -0.37
CA HIS A 380 -13.20 24.03 0.76
C HIS A 380 -13.24 22.58 0.29
N PHE A 381 -12.32 21.77 0.83
CA PHE A 381 -12.23 20.35 0.57
C PHE A 381 -12.13 19.60 1.88
N GLN A 382 -12.83 18.47 2.00
CA GLN A 382 -12.76 17.62 3.16
C GLN A 382 -12.68 16.15 2.72
N SER A 383 -11.63 15.47 3.17
CA SER A 383 -11.58 14.02 3.16
C SER A 383 -12.00 13.49 4.53
N ALA A 384 -12.92 12.53 4.57
CA ALA A 384 -13.29 11.79 5.77
C ALA A 384 -12.97 10.30 5.55
N LEU A 385 -12.10 9.75 6.38
CA LEU A 385 -11.69 8.36 6.40
C LEU A 385 -12.20 7.71 7.68
N LEU A 386 -13.21 6.86 7.57
CA LEU A 386 -13.71 6.02 8.65
C LEU A 386 -12.95 4.69 8.62
N TYR A 387 -12.30 4.30 9.71
CA TYR A 387 -11.47 3.10 9.74
C TYR A 387 -11.36 2.51 11.15
N THR A 388 -10.85 1.28 11.26
CA THR A 388 -10.47 0.67 12.54
C THR A 388 -8.96 0.70 12.69
N THR A 389 -8.49 1.27 13.79
CA THR A 389 -7.06 1.32 14.15
C THR A 389 -6.53 -0.08 14.47
N SER A 390 -5.21 -0.26 14.40
CA SER A 390 -4.54 -1.51 14.76
C SER A 390 -4.79 -1.96 16.22
N THR A 391 -5.13 -1.03 17.12
CA THR A 391 -5.48 -1.28 18.53
C THR A 391 -6.98 -1.48 18.76
N GLY A 392 -7.80 -1.50 17.71
CA GLY A 392 -9.21 -1.88 17.82
C GLY A 392 -10.18 -0.75 18.15
N GLN A 393 -9.82 0.50 17.84
CA GLN A 393 -10.74 1.63 17.93
C GLN A 393 -11.29 2.00 16.55
N ARG A 394 -12.61 2.15 16.45
CA ARG A 394 -13.25 2.75 15.26
C ARG A 394 -13.11 4.27 15.34
N ARG A 395 -12.48 4.86 14.33
CA ARG A 395 -12.23 6.31 14.25
C ARG A 395 -12.63 6.87 12.90
N VAL A 396 -12.89 8.17 12.87
CA VAL A 396 -12.94 8.94 11.62
C VAL A 396 -11.84 10.00 11.63
N ARG A 397 -10.96 9.96 10.63
CA ARG A 397 -9.96 10.98 10.35
C ARG A 397 -10.51 11.95 9.31
N CYS A 398 -10.59 13.21 9.68
CA CYS A 398 -11.03 14.28 8.79
C CYS A 398 -9.84 15.17 8.44
N SER A 399 -9.57 15.37 7.15
CA SER A 399 -8.57 16.31 6.64
C SER A 399 -9.25 17.39 5.81
N ASN A 400 -9.09 18.64 6.24
CA ASN A 400 -9.71 19.81 5.65
C ASN A 400 -8.64 20.67 4.98
N ILE A 401 -8.86 21.03 3.72
CA ILE A 401 -7.99 21.90 2.94
C ILE A 401 -8.82 23.06 2.41
N VAL A 402 -8.23 24.25 2.43
CA VAL A 402 -8.82 25.47 1.89
C VAL A 402 -7.97 25.95 0.73
N ALA A 403 -8.61 26.30 -0.38
CA ALA A 403 -7.94 26.88 -1.53
C ALA A 403 -8.61 28.21 -1.90
N ARG A 404 -7.79 29.22 -2.20
CA ARG A 404 -8.28 30.50 -2.67
C ARG A 404 -8.83 30.40 -4.09
N VAL A 405 -9.98 31.00 -4.34
CA VAL A 405 -10.53 31.14 -5.70
C VAL A 405 -9.89 32.37 -6.38
N SER A 406 -9.40 32.18 -7.61
CA SER A 406 -8.79 33.25 -8.41
C SER A 406 -9.42 33.30 -9.79
N GLU A 407 -9.70 34.52 -10.26
CA GLU A 407 -10.11 34.79 -11.65
C GLU A 407 -8.90 34.90 -12.59
N SER A 408 -7.69 34.94 -12.03
CA SER A 408 -6.42 35.06 -12.76
C SER A 408 -5.72 33.70 -12.82
N ALA A 409 -5.67 33.12 -14.03
CA ALA A 409 -4.93 31.89 -14.30
C ALA A 409 -3.43 32.03 -14.00
N ARG A 410 -2.87 33.24 -14.17
CA ARG A 410 -1.47 33.53 -13.82
C ARG A 410 -1.22 33.37 -12.33
N ASP A 411 -2.12 33.87 -11.50
CA ASP A 411 -1.97 33.78 -10.05
C ASP A 411 -2.17 32.34 -9.56
N ALA A 412 -3.13 31.61 -10.13
CA ALA A 412 -3.30 30.19 -9.83
C ALA A 412 -2.05 29.36 -10.19
N MET A 413 -1.44 29.61 -11.36
CA MET A 413 -0.24 28.91 -11.81
C MET A 413 1.01 29.15 -10.93
N ARG A 414 1.04 30.18 -10.08
CA ARG A 414 2.14 30.39 -9.13
C ARG A 414 2.14 29.38 -7.97
N PHE A 415 1.00 28.79 -7.67
CA PHE A 415 0.81 27.82 -6.59
C PHE A 415 0.72 26.37 -7.10
N VAL A 416 1.07 26.14 -8.36
CA VAL A 416 1.10 24.78 -8.91
C VAL A 416 2.17 23.95 -8.20
N ASP A 417 1.78 22.76 -7.78
CA ASP A 417 2.68 21.77 -7.18
C ASP A 417 3.01 20.70 -8.24
N GLN A 418 4.29 20.59 -8.60
CA GLN A 418 4.77 19.66 -9.60
C GLN A 418 4.54 18.20 -9.22
N ASP A 419 4.79 17.85 -7.96
CA ASP A 419 4.72 16.47 -7.47
C ASP A 419 3.25 16.02 -7.43
N ALA A 420 2.33 16.91 -7.05
CA ALA A 420 0.90 16.64 -7.10
C ALA A 420 0.41 16.40 -8.54
N VAL A 421 0.78 17.28 -9.49
CA VAL A 421 0.42 17.14 -10.91
C VAL A 421 0.99 15.85 -11.49
N LEU A 422 2.25 15.55 -11.20
CA LEU A 422 2.94 14.35 -11.65
C LEU A 422 2.29 13.08 -11.09
N SER A 423 1.97 13.06 -9.80
CA SER A 423 1.33 11.91 -9.14
C SER A 423 -0.04 11.62 -9.74
N ILE A 424 -0.86 12.64 -9.99
CA ILE A 424 -2.16 12.49 -10.69
C ILE A 424 -1.94 11.87 -12.08
N MET A 425 -1.03 12.45 -12.86
CA MET A 425 -0.76 11.98 -14.23
C MET A 425 -0.20 10.54 -14.25
N ALA A 426 0.66 10.18 -13.30
CA ALA A 426 1.19 8.84 -13.14
C ALA A 426 0.06 7.85 -12.88
N LYS A 427 -0.76 8.10 -11.85
CA LYS A 427 -1.87 7.22 -11.45
C LYS A 427 -2.91 7.05 -12.56
N GLU A 428 -3.32 8.14 -13.21
CA GLU A 428 -4.28 8.07 -14.32
C GLU A 428 -3.72 7.36 -15.56
N SER A 429 -2.40 7.43 -15.78
CA SER A 429 -1.75 6.74 -16.90
C SER A 429 -1.64 5.24 -16.64
N VAL A 430 -1.15 4.85 -15.46
CA VAL A 430 -1.00 3.42 -15.10
C VAL A 430 -2.34 2.73 -14.88
N ALA A 431 -3.39 3.47 -14.46
CA ALA A 431 -4.74 2.93 -14.34
C ALA A 431 -5.34 2.44 -15.67
N LYS A 432 -4.81 2.90 -16.81
CA LYS A 432 -5.24 2.50 -18.16
C LYS A 432 -4.47 1.27 -18.68
N VAL A 433 -3.43 0.81 -17.95
CA VAL A 433 -2.62 -0.36 -18.35
C VAL A 433 -3.52 -1.60 -18.33
N GLY A 434 -3.52 -2.33 -19.46
CA GLY A 434 -4.43 -3.45 -19.71
C GLY A 434 -5.76 -3.05 -20.36
N ASP A 435 -6.19 -1.79 -20.27
CA ASP A 435 -7.40 -1.28 -20.94
C ASP A 435 -7.10 -0.63 -22.29
N ARG A 436 -6.00 0.12 -22.38
CA ARG A 436 -5.56 0.81 -23.61
C ARG A 436 -4.22 0.26 -24.09
N SER A 437 -3.90 0.52 -25.36
CA SER A 437 -2.56 0.21 -25.88
C SER A 437 -1.51 1.07 -25.17
N LEU A 438 -0.31 0.54 -24.96
CA LEU A 438 0.77 1.27 -24.30
C LEU A 438 1.20 2.47 -25.15
N LYS A 439 1.18 2.32 -26.47
CA LYS A 439 1.39 3.42 -27.41
C LYS A 439 0.42 4.58 -27.15
N ASP A 440 -0.87 4.31 -27.00
CA ASP A 440 -1.87 5.36 -26.78
C ASP A 440 -1.73 6.01 -25.41
N ILE A 441 -1.39 5.25 -24.37
CA ILE A 441 -1.16 5.78 -23.02
C ILE A 441 0.03 6.75 -23.05
N ARG A 442 1.13 6.35 -23.68
CA ARG A 442 2.35 7.17 -23.82
C ARG A 442 2.08 8.43 -24.64
N GLN A 443 1.36 8.32 -25.76
CA GLN A 443 0.99 9.47 -26.57
C GLN A 443 0.11 10.43 -25.77
N ALA A 444 -0.91 9.93 -25.07
CA ALA A 444 -1.80 10.76 -24.25
C ALA A 444 -1.04 11.47 -23.12
N LEU A 445 -0.06 10.80 -22.50
CA LEU A 445 0.80 11.41 -21.48
C LEU A 445 1.64 12.56 -22.08
N GLN A 446 2.26 12.33 -23.24
CA GLN A 446 3.04 13.35 -23.94
C GLN A 446 2.17 14.53 -24.37
N ASP A 447 1.00 14.27 -24.95
CA ASP A 447 0.05 15.29 -25.36
C ASP A 447 -0.41 16.13 -24.17
N LYS A 448 -0.64 15.49 -23.01
CA LYS A 448 -1.02 16.19 -21.78
C LYS A 448 0.09 17.10 -21.26
N THR A 449 1.34 16.62 -21.28
CA THR A 449 2.51 17.43 -20.93
C THR A 449 2.63 18.66 -21.83
N VAL A 450 2.44 18.48 -23.16
CA VAL A 450 2.46 19.58 -24.13
C VAL A 450 1.30 20.55 -23.89
N GLU A 451 0.09 20.05 -23.64
CA GLU A 451 -1.09 20.85 -23.38
C GLU A 451 -0.89 21.77 -22.17
N ILE A 452 -0.36 21.25 -21.06
CA ILE A 452 -0.10 22.02 -19.84
C ILE A 452 0.91 23.15 -20.11
N LEU A 453 2.05 22.84 -20.75
CA LEU A 453 3.11 23.82 -21.01
C LEU A 453 2.68 24.87 -22.06
N ALA A 454 1.99 24.44 -23.11
CA ALA A 454 1.43 25.35 -24.12
C ALA A 454 0.34 26.25 -23.50
N GLY A 455 -0.49 25.69 -22.61
CA GLY A 455 -1.48 26.44 -21.84
C GLY A 455 -0.86 27.54 -20.99
N TYR A 456 0.23 27.24 -20.28
CA TYR A 456 1.01 28.24 -19.53
C TYR A 456 1.58 29.32 -20.45
N ARG A 457 2.20 28.94 -21.58
CA ARG A 457 2.76 29.89 -22.55
C ARG A 457 1.69 30.85 -23.05
N LYS A 458 0.52 30.34 -23.43
CA LYS A 458 -0.58 31.11 -24.00
C LYS A 458 -1.25 32.05 -23.01
N HIS A 459 -1.45 31.63 -21.75
CA HIS A 459 -2.31 32.36 -20.82
C HIS A 459 -1.58 33.03 -19.64
N SER A 460 -0.38 32.57 -19.28
CA SER A 460 0.23 32.92 -17.98
C SER A 460 1.66 33.46 -18.06
N SER A 461 2.42 33.17 -19.12
CA SER A 461 3.87 33.51 -19.19
C SER A 461 4.20 34.97 -19.57
N GLY A 462 3.33 35.67 -20.31
CA GLY A 462 3.61 37.00 -20.84
C GLY A 462 4.27 36.97 -22.23
N GLY A 463 4.93 38.07 -22.63
CA GLY A 463 5.53 38.23 -23.96
C GLY A 463 6.96 37.69 -24.02
N HIS A 464 7.18 36.65 -24.83
CA HIS A 464 8.50 36.03 -25.03
C HIS A 464 8.70 35.70 -26.51
N ALA A 465 9.96 35.53 -26.94
CA ALA A 465 10.29 35.16 -28.32
C ALA A 465 9.79 33.75 -28.66
N SER A 466 9.43 33.49 -29.91
CA SER A 466 8.84 32.21 -30.37
C SER A 466 9.80 31.02 -30.26
N GLY A 467 11.11 31.26 -30.32
CA GLY A 467 12.14 30.22 -30.17
C GLY A 467 12.42 29.77 -28.73
N GLN A 468 11.76 30.36 -27.73
CA GLN A 468 11.98 30.05 -26.32
C GLN A 468 10.88 29.12 -25.78
N LEU A 469 11.28 27.99 -25.21
CA LEU A 469 10.42 27.19 -24.34
C LEU A 469 10.35 27.88 -22.97
N VAL A 470 9.15 28.32 -22.58
CA VAL A 470 8.93 29.04 -21.32
C VAL A 470 8.11 28.16 -20.40
N LEU A 471 8.66 27.91 -19.22
CA LEU A 471 8.10 27.01 -18.21
C LEU A 471 7.67 27.81 -16.98
N PRO A 472 6.60 27.41 -16.28
CA PRO A 472 6.32 27.96 -14.96
C PRO A 472 7.35 27.45 -13.96
N GLU A 473 7.73 28.28 -12.98
CA GLU A 473 8.70 27.92 -11.95
C GLU A 473 8.28 26.63 -11.21
N GLY A 474 7.00 26.52 -10.84
CA GLY A 474 6.44 25.33 -10.18
C GLY A 474 6.32 24.08 -11.06
N LEU A 475 6.72 24.11 -12.33
CA LEU A 475 6.77 22.93 -13.23
C LEU A 475 8.09 22.89 -14.02
N LYS A 476 9.18 23.47 -13.50
CA LYS A 476 10.44 23.58 -14.24
C LYS A 476 11.08 22.24 -14.59
N GLU A 477 10.91 21.21 -13.76
CA GLU A 477 11.41 19.85 -14.02
C GLU A 477 10.33 18.91 -14.56
N PHE A 478 9.11 19.41 -14.79
CA PHE A 478 7.96 18.58 -15.12
C PHE A 478 8.14 17.76 -16.40
N ALA A 479 8.83 18.31 -17.41
CA ALA A 479 9.14 17.58 -18.64
C ALA A 479 10.12 16.42 -18.39
N MET A 480 11.07 16.59 -17.47
CA MET A 480 12.02 15.54 -17.07
C MET A 480 11.28 14.40 -16.35
N TYR A 481 10.41 14.73 -15.40
CA TYR A 481 9.59 13.73 -14.72
C TYR A 481 8.61 13.01 -15.66
N SER A 482 7.97 13.75 -16.57
CA SER A 482 7.11 13.16 -17.61
C SER A 482 7.88 12.15 -18.48
N LEU A 483 9.14 12.47 -18.82
CA LEU A 483 10.02 11.54 -19.51
C LEU A 483 10.41 10.33 -18.66
N GLY A 484 10.67 10.53 -17.36
CA GLY A 484 10.89 9.44 -16.39
C GLY A 484 9.70 8.48 -16.37
N LEU A 485 8.48 9.02 -16.33
CA LEU A 485 7.26 8.23 -16.37
C LEU A 485 7.11 7.46 -17.69
N LEU A 486 7.37 8.10 -18.84
CA LEU A 486 7.37 7.41 -20.15
C LEU A 486 8.39 6.26 -20.25
N LYS A 487 9.44 6.30 -19.43
CA LYS A 487 10.51 5.29 -19.37
C LYS A 487 10.31 4.24 -18.28
N SER A 488 9.33 4.40 -17.39
CA SER A 488 9.04 3.41 -16.34
C SER A 488 8.63 2.08 -16.97
N ARG A 489 8.94 0.95 -16.33
CA ARG A 489 8.59 -0.37 -16.85
C ARG A 489 7.07 -0.57 -16.92
N ALA A 490 6.31 0.16 -16.09
CA ALA A 490 4.86 0.17 -16.15
C ALA A 490 4.32 0.54 -17.55
N ILE A 491 4.88 1.58 -18.19
CA ILE A 491 4.34 2.11 -19.46
C ILE A 491 5.32 2.19 -20.62
N LYS A 492 6.61 1.91 -20.42
CA LYS A 492 7.59 1.93 -21.52
C LYS A 492 7.16 0.99 -22.64
N GLY A 493 7.50 1.36 -23.86
CA GLY A 493 7.36 0.47 -25.00
C GLY A 493 8.49 -0.56 -25.06
N GLY A 494 8.23 -1.67 -25.71
CA GLY A 494 9.20 -2.74 -25.91
C GLY A 494 9.15 -3.75 -24.77
N ARG A 495 9.63 -4.96 -25.06
CA ARG A 495 9.38 -6.16 -24.27
C ARG A 495 9.71 -6.00 -22.78
N GLU A 496 8.68 -6.13 -21.94
CA GLU A 496 8.80 -6.27 -20.49
C GLU A 496 7.96 -7.47 -20.01
N PRO A 497 8.46 -8.32 -19.08
CA PRO A 497 7.66 -9.37 -18.45
C PRO A 497 6.38 -8.81 -17.85
N THR A 498 5.24 -9.46 -18.11
CA THR A 498 3.91 -8.98 -17.71
C THR A 498 3.80 -8.80 -16.19
N ASP A 499 4.38 -9.71 -15.41
CA ASP A 499 4.39 -9.67 -13.95
C ASP A 499 5.11 -8.42 -13.41
N ARG A 500 6.28 -8.10 -13.97
CA ARG A 500 7.02 -6.88 -13.60
C ARG A 500 6.23 -5.63 -13.97
N ARG A 501 5.68 -5.58 -15.18
CA ARG A 501 4.94 -4.43 -15.69
C ARG A 501 3.71 -4.13 -14.82
N ILE A 502 2.88 -5.14 -14.54
CA ILE A 502 1.63 -4.93 -13.79
C ILE A 502 1.90 -4.68 -12.31
N GLN A 503 2.93 -5.29 -11.72
CA GLN A 503 3.34 -4.99 -10.35
C GLN A 503 3.78 -3.53 -10.22
N GLU A 504 4.62 -3.05 -11.14
CA GLU A 504 5.11 -1.67 -11.11
C GLU A 504 3.98 -0.65 -11.37
N ALA A 505 3.04 -0.98 -12.27
CA ALA A 505 1.86 -0.16 -12.50
C ALA A 505 1.01 0.02 -11.22
N ARG A 506 0.80 -1.05 -10.45
CA ARG A 506 0.06 -1.00 -9.18
C ARG A 506 0.81 -0.26 -8.07
N MET A 507 2.13 -0.40 -8.05
CA MET A 507 3.00 0.33 -7.13
C MET A 507 2.90 1.84 -7.37
N LEU A 508 3.11 2.28 -8.62
CA LEU A 508 2.94 3.69 -9.04
C LEU A 508 1.53 4.22 -8.74
N LYS A 509 0.51 3.37 -8.88
CA LYS A 509 -0.88 3.73 -8.58
C LYS A 509 -1.11 4.03 -7.09
N GLY A 510 -0.37 3.37 -6.21
CA GLY A 510 -0.47 3.50 -4.75
C GLY A 510 0.49 4.52 -4.11
N MET A 511 1.52 5.00 -4.80
CA MET A 511 2.51 5.92 -4.25
C MET A 511 1.95 7.30 -3.88
N GLY A 512 2.53 7.93 -2.85
CA GLY A 512 2.39 9.37 -2.58
C GLY A 512 3.20 10.23 -3.57
N PRO A 513 3.04 11.57 -3.53
CA PRO A 513 3.76 12.46 -4.43
C PRO A 513 5.28 12.35 -4.30
N ALA A 514 5.82 12.33 -3.07
CA ALA A 514 7.25 12.27 -2.82
C ALA A 514 7.88 10.96 -3.32
N GLU A 515 7.22 9.82 -3.07
CA GLU A 515 7.66 8.51 -3.52
C GLU A 515 7.59 8.40 -5.05
N THR A 516 6.55 8.97 -5.66
CA THR A 516 6.40 9.01 -7.12
C THR A 516 7.56 9.79 -7.75
N SER A 517 7.90 10.97 -7.21
CA SER A 517 9.00 11.78 -7.74
C SER A 517 10.35 11.08 -7.57
N LEU A 518 10.63 10.50 -6.39
CA LEU A 518 11.86 9.75 -6.15
C LEU A 518 11.98 8.51 -7.07
N TYR A 519 10.87 7.81 -7.31
CA TYR A 519 10.83 6.66 -8.19
C TYR A 519 11.12 7.05 -9.65
N LEU A 520 10.52 8.15 -10.13
CA LEU A 520 10.68 8.61 -11.51
C LEU A 520 12.03 9.28 -11.79
N TYR A 521 12.64 9.87 -10.76
CA TYR A 521 13.98 10.45 -10.84
C TYR A 521 14.79 10.09 -9.58
N PRO A 522 15.57 8.99 -9.64
CA PRO A 522 16.36 8.53 -8.51
C PRO A 522 17.43 9.52 -8.05
N ARG A 523 17.89 9.39 -6.81
CA ARG A 523 19.07 10.11 -6.31
C ARG A 523 20.33 9.35 -6.71
N MET A 524 21.25 10.02 -7.40
CA MET A 524 22.58 9.49 -7.70
C MET A 524 23.60 10.22 -6.83
N LEU A 525 24.37 9.47 -6.05
CA LEU A 525 25.37 10.00 -5.11
C LEU A 525 26.76 9.52 -5.53
N ALA A 526 27.73 10.43 -5.62
CA ALA A 526 29.11 10.11 -5.94
C ALA A 526 29.87 9.71 -4.67
N VAL A 527 30.08 8.40 -4.46
CA VAL A 527 30.68 7.87 -3.23
C VAL A 527 32.22 7.98 -3.24
N HIS A 528 32.83 8.05 -4.41
CA HIS A 528 34.29 8.20 -4.56
C HIS A 528 34.80 9.60 -4.18
N ASN A 529 33.92 10.60 -4.17
CA ASN A 529 34.24 12.00 -3.90
C ASN A 529 33.47 12.54 -2.68
N LEU A 530 33.36 11.73 -1.63
CA LEU A 530 32.76 12.17 -0.37
C LEU A 530 33.69 13.14 0.36
N GLU A 531 33.12 14.26 0.81
CA GLU A 531 33.82 15.16 1.72
C GLU A 531 33.97 14.51 3.10
N PRO A 532 35.03 14.80 3.89
CA PRO A 532 35.29 14.13 5.17
C PRO A 532 34.15 14.16 6.20
N GLY A 533 33.22 15.12 6.10
CA GLY A 533 32.05 15.23 6.99
C GLY A 533 30.78 14.59 6.43
N GLU A 534 30.77 14.15 5.17
CA GLU A 534 29.61 13.49 4.57
C GLU A 534 29.53 12.03 5.03
N GLY A 535 28.32 11.57 5.33
CA GLY A 535 28.08 10.26 5.96
C GLY A 535 28.18 10.28 7.49
N PHE A 536 28.40 11.44 8.11
CA PHE A 536 28.40 11.62 9.57
C PHE A 536 27.31 12.61 10.00
N ALA A 537 26.94 12.55 11.28
CA ALA A 537 26.01 13.50 11.87
C ALA A 537 26.64 14.91 11.95
N ASP A 538 25.87 15.93 11.60
CA ASP A 538 26.22 17.32 11.84
C ASP A 538 26.01 17.73 13.31
N ASP A 539 26.28 19.00 13.63
CA ASP A 539 26.12 19.55 14.98
C ASP A 539 24.67 19.49 15.52
N THR A 540 23.70 19.21 14.66
CA THR A 540 22.27 19.04 15.00
C THR A 540 21.85 17.58 15.09
N GLY A 541 22.77 16.63 14.89
CA GLY A 541 22.50 15.20 14.90
C GLY A 541 21.95 14.66 13.57
N HIS A 542 21.88 15.47 12.51
CA HIS A 542 21.37 15.04 11.20
C HIS A 542 22.49 14.49 10.33
N LEU A 543 22.23 13.38 9.65
CA LEU A 543 23.19 12.80 8.70
C LEU A 543 23.47 13.78 7.56
N LYS A 544 24.71 14.22 7.42
CA LYS A 544 25.16 15.04 6.31
C LYS A 544 25.27 14.19 5.05
N MET A 545 24.26 14.28 4.18
CA MET A 545 24.22 13.56 2.91
C MET A 545 25.04 14.29 1.84
N PRO A 546 25.77 13.56 0.97
CA PRO A 546 26.42 14.17 -0.18
C PRO A 546 25.40 14.76 -1.15
N ALA A 547 25.83 15.78 -1.90
CA ALA A 547 25.00 16.38 -2.93
C ALA A 547 24.66 15.35 -4.02
N ALA A 548 23.38 15.29 -4.40
CA ALA A 548 22.97 14.44 -5.51
C ALA A 548 23.41 15.02 -6.85
N ILE A 549 23.87 14.16 -7.73
CA ILE A 549 24.24 14.49 -9.11
C ILE A 549 23.15 14.06 -10.10
N ARG A 550 23.19 14.62 -11.31
CA ARG A 550 22.17 14.33 -12.35
C ARG A 550 22.23 12.87 -12.78
N THR A 551 21.08 12.22 -12.96
CA THR A 551 20.99 10.81 -13.38
C THR A 551 21.28 10.64 -14.87
N SER A 552 22.55 10.82 -15.23
CA SER A 552 23.04 10.71 -16.60
C SER A 552 24.37 9.98 -16.62
N PHE A 553 24.59 9.15 -17.65
CA PHE A 553 25.87 8.50 -17.89
C PHE A 553 27.04 9.50 -18.02
N ALA A 554 26.77 10.72 -18.52
CA ALA A 554 27.77 11.78 -18.62
C ALA A 554 28.27 12.31 -17.26
N CYS A 555 27.62 11.94 -16.15
CA CYS A 555 28.03 12.28 -14.80
C CYS A 555 28.69 11.10 -14.06
N ILE A 556 28.99 9.99 -14.76
CA ILE A 556 29.75 8.86 -14.23
C ILE A 556 31.22 9.08 -14.59
N GLU A 557 32.12 8.94 -13.62
CA GLU A 557 33.55 9.13 -13.81
C GLU A 557 34.25 7.78 -13.96
N GLU A 558 35.28 7.72 -14.81
CA GLU A 558 36.05 6.49 -14.94
C GLU A 558 36.90 6.28 -13.68
N GLY A 559 36.64 5.19 -12.96
CA GLY A 559 37.24 4.94 -11.64
C GLY A 559 36.44 5.51 -10.46
N GLY A 560 35.26 6.09 -10.71
CA GLY A 560 34.35 6.66 -9.72
C GLY A 560 32.90 6.70 -10.16
#